data_AF-A0A529FP02-F1
#
_entry.id   AF-A0A529FP02-F1
#
_cell.length_a   1.000
_cell.length_b   1.000
_cell.length_c   1.000
_cell.angle_alpha   90.00
_cell.angle_beta   90.00
_cell.angle_gamma   90.00
#
_symmetry.space_group_name_H-M   'P 1'
#
loop_
_entity.id
_entity.type
_entity.pdbx_description
1 polymer ?
#
loop_
_entity_poly.entity_id
_entity_poly.type
_entity_poly.pdbx_seq_one_letter_code
_entity_poly.pdbx_strand_id
1 'polypeptide(L)' 'MRDFSYLRADTVEAARHASALPGAMLLAGGTTLVDLAKCGVAEPSTVIDISH' A
#
# COMPACT_ATOMS: atom_id res chain seq x y z
N MET A 1 3.06 12.85 -5.03
CA MET A 1 2.39 11.53 -5.01
C MET A 1 1.91 11.19 -6.42
N ARG A 2 2.18 9.97 -6.89
CA ARG A 2 1.71 9.45 -8.18
C ARG A 2 0.39 8.68 -8.00
N ASP A 3 -0.29 8.42 -9.10
CA ASP A 3 -1.46 7.54 -9.10
C ASP A 3 -1.05 6.11 -8.73
N PHE A 4 -1.91 5.45 -7.94
CA PHE A 4 -1.74 4.07 -7.51
C PHE A 4 -3.10 3.37 -7.46
N SER A 5 -3.08 2.05 -7.62
CA SER A 5 -4.26 1.23 -7.32
C SER A 5 -4.44 1.08 -5.81
N TYR A 6 -5.67 1.02 -5.34
CA TYR A 6 -5.97 0.78 -3.93
C TYR A 6 -6.73 -0.55 -3.79
N LEU A 7 -6.25 -1.40 -2.89
CA LEU A 7 -6.84 -2.69 -2.56
C LEU A 7 -7.03 -2.75 -1.04
N ARG A 8 -8.24 -3.02 -0.56
CA ARG A 8 -8.47 -3.39 0.83
C ARG A 8 -8.45 -4.90 0.96
N ALA A 9 -7.60 -5.43 1.83
CA ALA A 9 -7.47 -6.87 2.03
C ALA A 9 -8.37 -7.33 3.18
N ASP A 10 -9.25 -8.29 2.91
CA ASP A 10 -10.19 -8.82 3.91
C ASP A 10 -9.56 -9.90 4.81
N THR A 11 -8.41 -10.45 4.41
CA THR A 11 -7.66 -11.46 5.18
C THR A 11 -6.15 -11.22 5.09
N VAL A 12 -5.41 -11.79 6.04
CA VAL A 12 -3.95 -11.78 6.04
C VAL A 12 -3.40 -12.50 4.82
N GLU A 13 -4.03 -13.59 4.39
CA GLU A 13 -3.64 -14.35 3.19
C GLU A 13 -3.81 -13.53 1.91
N ALA A 14 -4.89 -12.74 1.81
CA ALA A 14 -5.13 -11.83 0.69
C ALA A 14 -4.09 -10.71 0.67
N ALA A 15 -3.82 -10.09 1.83
CA ALA A 15 -2.77 -9.07 1.96
C ALA A 15 -1.40 -9.62 1.57
N ARG A 16 -1.06 -10.83 2.03
CA ARG A 16 0.21 -11.50 1.70
C ARG A 16 0.33 -11.74 0.20
N HIS A 17 -0.70 -12.29 -0.44
CA HIS A 17 -0.69 -12.50 -1.90
C HIS A 17 -0.53 -11.19 -2.68
N ALA A 18 -1.29 -10.16 -2.32
CA ALA A 18 -1.22 -8.88 -2.99
C ALA A 18 0.16 -8.22 -2.81
N SER A 19 0.77 -8.36 -1.63
CA SER A 19 2.09 -7.77 -1.32
C SER A 19 3.24 -8.38 -2.14
N ALA A 20 3.03 -9.54 -2.76
CA ALA A 20 4.02 -10.14 -3.67
C ALA A 20 4.09 -9.43 -5.03
N LEU A 21 3.13 -8.56 -5.37
CA LEU A 21 3.15 -7.79 -6.61
C LEU A 21 4.24 -6.72 -6.59
N PRO A 22 5.02 -6.54 -7.67
CA PRO A 22 6.01 -5.47 -7.75
C PRO A 22 5.41 -4.08 -7.53
N GLY A 23 6.02 -3.31 -6.64
CA GLY A 23 5.58 -1.95 -6.29
C GLY A 23 4.35 -1.89 -5.37
N ALA A 24 3.86 -3.04 -4.89
CA ALA A 24 2.83 -3.05 -3.86
C ALA A 24 3.42 -2.66 -2.50
N MET A 25 2.70 -1.83 -1.74
CA MET A 25 3.06 -1.43 -0.38
C MET A 25 1.88 -1.58 0.57
N LEU A 26 2.15 -2.02 1.80
CA LEU A 26 1.13 -2.17 2.83
C LEU A 26 0.79 -0.83 3.47
N LEU A 27 -0.50 -0.58 3.69
CA LEU A 27 -1.03 0.57 4.40
C LEU A 27 -1.70 0.14 5.70
N ALA A 28 -1.11 0.56 6.82
CA ALA A 28 -1.70 0.47 8.15
C ALA A 28 -2.22 1.87 8.57
N GLY A 29 -1.63 2.50 9.58
CA GLY A 29 -2.00 3.86 10.03
C GLY A 29 -1.66 4.99 9.03
N GLY A 30 -0.92 4.70 7.96
CA GLY A 30 -0.65 5.62 6.85
C GLY A 30 0.30 6.78 7.13
N THR A 31 0.62 7.08 8.39
CA THR A 31 1.45 8.24 8.78
C THR A 31 2.80 8.28 8.09
N THR A 32 3.46 7.13 7.90
CA THR A 32 4.75 7.04 7.18
C THR A 32 4.58 6.91 5.68
N LEU A 33 3.82 5.91 5.21
CA LEU A 33 3.74 5.61 3.76
C LEU A 33 3.20 6.80 2.97
N VAL A 34 2.14 7.45 3.48
CA VAL A 34 1.51 8.59 2.79
C VAL A 34 2.42 9.81 2.79
N ASP A 35 3.17 10.05 3.86
CA ASP A 35 4.13 11.15 3.94
C ASP A 35 5.27 10.96 2.93
N LEU A 36 5.88 9.76 2.91
CA LEU A 36 6.91 9.41 1.93
C LEU A 36 6.41 9.51 0.48
N ALA A 37 5.15 9.12 0.22
CA ALA A 37 4.57 9.19 -1.12
C ALA A 37 4.26 10.63 -1.57
N LYS A 38 3.91 11.52 -0.63
CA LYS A 38 3.78 12.95 -0.89
C LYS A 38 5.13 13.56 -1.25
N CYS A 39 6.18 13.20 -0.51
CA CYS A 39 7.55 13.65 -0.77
C CYS A 39 8.20 13.02 -2.01
N GLY A 40 7.56 12.04 -2.65
CA GLY A 40 8.10 11.33 -3.83
C GLY A 40 9.20 10.33 -3.50
N VAL A 41 9.38 9.98 -2.22
CA VAL A 41 10.35 8.97 -1.76
C VAL A 41 9.79 7.57 -1.96
N ALA A 42 8.51 7.38 -1.67
CA ALA A 42 7.78 6.15 -1.97
C ALA A 42 6.90 6.35 -3.21
N GLU A 43 6.95 5.43 -4.16
CA GLU A 43 6.14 5.48 -5.38
C GLU A 43 5.41 4.14 -5.58
N PRO A 44 4.42 3.80 -4.73
CA PRO A 44 3.69 2.54 -4.86
C PRO A 44 2.91 2.49 -6.17
N SER A 45 2.88 1.33 -6.81
CA SER A 45 1.95 1.03 -7.90
C SER A 45 0.58 0.60 -7.36
N THR A 46 0.59 -0.08 -6.20
CA THR A 46 -0.60 -0.52 -5.47
C THR A 46 -0.41 -0.31 -3.97
N VAL A 47 -1.44 0.23 -3.32
CA VAL A 47 -1.50 0.36 -1.86
C VAL A 47 -2.50 -0.68 -1.34
N ILE A 48 -2.04 -1.52 -0.40
CA ILE A 48 -2.82 -2.61 0.19
C ILE A 48 -3.19 -2.21 1.62
N ASP A 49 -4.43 -1.83 1.82
CA ASP A 49 -4.96 -1.49 3.14
C ASP A 49 -5.24 -2.76 3.95
N ILE A 50 -4.62 -2.84 5.12
CA ILE A 50 -4.74 -3.94 6.08
C ILE A 50 -5.48 -3.54 7.35
N SER A 51 -6.18 -2.40 7.34
CA SER A 51 -7.00 -1.92 8.46
C SER A 51 -8.33 -2.67 8.57
N HIS A 52 -8.81 -2.80 9.80
CA HIS A 52 -10.08 -3.43 10.17
C HIS A 52 -11.25 -2.44 10.08
#